data_AF-A0A2A9D3H5-F1
#
_entry.id   AF-A0A2A9D3H5-F1
#
_cell.length_a   1.000
_cell.length_b   1.000
_cell.length_c   1.000
_cell.angle_alpha   90.00
_cell.angle_beta   90.00
_cell.angle_gamma   90.00
#
_symmetry.space_group_name_H-M   'P 1'
#
loop_
_entity.id
_entity.type
_entity.pdbx_description
1 polymer ?
#
loop_
_entity_poly.entity_id
_entity_poly.type
_entity_poly.pdbx_seq_one_letter_code
_entity_poly.pdbx_strand_id
1 'polypeptide(L)'
;MSSIPDTSREQSLLARAAHALRGQAAAHPNPWVTAHLEFSQAADSYSSRAYLMPPGSAPVRLETPQQAVESLAELRELQATPERGAWLSLILSIGAETDQLGVEVNHQERPYWNAPMLRMLLPADQEQPSPAVPSDQEWLEDLRRHPRAVDQVPAWLVLAAGEGTDPMPLPAAEDATATATATQIIPAEPAPTLAMPATAPDTAPAAPEEPGDRGGHAEPGIAASPDPHLPLAAQFRARLAEVGYPADAVILPGDTADHPPLEGAMEVSTIGREVTVGIRDYGELEIVHRAVDEPAAYTWLWEYLSLPLPAARPVPRTDLHQRVDAYRPTLAAFYEQVRHAGGPHLATLPPGVALDRIGAIDGVYLFPWGTPVPLRALPAESPDARLYQVLTAAPLEVEVEIVRPWFGQPGGALRFRIAADGVGVRQLILAGSLLEVTVGA
;
A
#
# COMPACT_ATOMS: atom_id res chain seq x y z
N MET A 1 23.76 -1.42 41.87
CA MET A 1 23.78 0.05 41.68
C MET A 1 22.49 0.40 40.98
N SER A 2 21.50 0.91 41.71
CA SER A 2 20.24 1.37 41.11
C SER A 2 20.55 2.53 40.17
N SER A 3 20.30 2.33 38.87
CA SER A 3 20.39 3.38 37.87
C SER A 3 19.41 4.48 38.26
N ILE A 4 19.92 5.66 38.63
CA ILE A 4 19.09 6.85 38.80
C ILE A 4 18.65 7.21 37.37
N PRO A 5 17.35 7.23 37.05
CA PRO A 5 16.89 7.57 35.71
C PRO A 5 17.49 8.90 35.29
N ASP A 6 18.04 8.95 34.08
CA ASP A 6 18.55 10.18 33.48
C ASP A 6 17.37 11.02 33.00
N THR A 7 16.63 11.55 33.98
CA THR A 7 15.39 12.31 33.80
C THR A 7 15.59 13.47 32.83
N SER A 8 16.81 14.03 32.75
CA SER A 8 17.13 15.10 31.80
C SER A 8 17.16 14.61 30.35
N ARG A 9 17.67 13.39 30.11
CA ARG A 9 17.70 12.79 28.76
C ARG A 9 16.32 12.32 28.33
N GLU A 10 15.55 11.70 29.22
CA GLU A 10 14.15 11.31 28.95
C GLU A 10 13.30 12.53 28.57
N GLN A 11 13.39 13.61 29.34
CA GLN A 11 12.69 14.86 29.04
C GLN A 11 13.12 15.46 27.71
N SER A 12 14.41 15.39 27.37
CA SER A 12 14.92 15.88 26.09
C SER A 12 14.40 15.06 24.90
N LEU A 13 14.31 13.74 25.04
CA LEU A 13 13.75 12.83 24.03
C LEU A 13 12.27 13.12 23.77
N LEU A 14 11.49 13.24 24.83
CA LEU A 14 10.07 13.60 24.76
C LEU A 14 9.87 14.99 24.14
N ALA A 15 10.70 15.98 24.51
CA ALA A 15 10.64 17.32 23.93
C ALA A 15 10.97 17.33 22.43
N ARG A 16 11.97 16.56 21.98
CA ARG A 16 12.30 16.40 20.55
C ARG A 16 11.14 15.77 19.78
N ALA A 17 10.56 14.69 20.30
CA ALA A 17 9.41 14.05 19.68
C ALA A 17 8.19 14.98 19.60
N ALA A 18 7.91 15.72 20.67
CA ALA A 18 6.82 16.68 20.73
C ALA A 18 7.02 17.84 19.75
N HIS A 19 8.25 18.35 19.63
CA HIS A 19 8.59 19.42 18.69
C HIS A 19 8.39 18.99 17.24
N ALA A 20 8.88 17.80 16.87
CA ALA A 20 8.71 17.25 15.53
C ALA A 20 7.23 17.01 15.19
N LEU A 21 6.45 16.46 16.12
CA LEU A 21 5.00 16.32 15.97
C LEU A 21 4.29 17.67 15.80
N ARG A 22 4.69 18.69 16.58
CA ARG A 22 4.12 20.04 16.47
C ARG A 22 4.44 20.67 15.12
N GLY A 23 5.64 20.48 14.60
CA GLY A 23 6.03 20.94 13.26
C GLY A 23 5.14 20.34 12.18
N GLN A 24 4.92 19.02 12.22
CA GLN A 24 4.05 18.33 11.26
C GLN A 24 2.59 18.77 11.36
N ALA A 25 2.07 18.91 12.59
CA ALA A 25 0.71 19.36 12.82
C ALA A 25 0.51 20.82 12.38
N ALA A 26 1.49 21.70 12.58
CA ALA A 26 1.44 23.11 12.16
C ALA A 26 1.55 23.29 10.63
N ALA A 27 2.20 22.36 9.93
CA ALA A 27 2.27 22.36 8.47
C ALA A 27 0.95 21.94 7.80
N HIS A 28 0.02 21.33 8.56
CA HIS A 28 -1.26 20.89 8.04
C HIS A 28 -2.22 22.08 7.83
N PRO A 29 -2.97 22.15 6.71
CA PRO A 29 -3.79 23.32 6.36
C PRO A 29 -5.01 23.54 7.27
N ASN A 30 -5.49 22.50 7.95
CA ASN A 30 -6.67 22.57 8.83
C ASN A 30 -6.28 22.97 10.27
N PRO A 31 -7.12 23.78 10.95
CA PRO A 31 -6.93 24.05 12.38
C PRO A 31 -7.04 22.76 13.20
N TRP A 32 -6.29 22.67 14.29
CA TRP A 32 -6.25 21.50 15.16
C TRP A 32 -6.25 21.90 16.63
N VAL A 33 -6.75 21.01 17.49
CA VAL A 33 -6.81 21.20 18.95
C VAL A 33 -5.75 20.37 19.64
N THR A 34 -5.66 19.09 19.26
CA THR A 34 -4.63 18.16 19.73
C THR A 34 -4.02 17.38 18.58
N ALA A 35 -2.77 16.98 18.73
CA ALA A 35 -2.09 16.04 17.85
C ALA A 35 -1.53 14.89 18.69
N HIS A 36 -1.56 13.69 18.12
CA HIS A 36 -1.19 12.45 18.78
C HIS A 36 -0.20 11.68 17.91
N LEU A 37 0.78 11.08 18.58
CA LEU A 37 1.72 10.14 17.99
C LEU A 37 1.70 8.87 18.83
N GLU A 38 1.31 7.76 18.23
CA GLU A 38 1.45 6.42 18.80
C GLU A 38 2.69 5.75 18.20
N PHE A 39 3.49 5.10 19.05
CA PHE A 39 4.64 4.30 18.65
C PHE A 39 4.63 2.97 19.38
N SER A 40 4.96 1.89 18.69
CA SER A 40 5.06 0.54 19.24
C SER A 40 6.19 -0.20 18.53
N GLN A 41 6.94 -1.00 19.27
CA GLN A 41 8.08 -1.75 18.74
C GLN A 41 8.09 -3.17 19.30
N ALA A 42 8.31 -4.14 18.42
CA ALA A 42 8.46 -5.55 18.73
C ALA A 42 9.60 -6.11 17.88
N ALA A 43 10.60 -6.70 18.55
CA ALA A 43 11.85 -7.11 17.92
C ALA A 43 12.47 -5.93 17.15
N ASP A 44 12.86 -6.15 15.90
CA ASP A 44 13.52 -5.14 15.06
C ASP A 44 12.54 -4.29 14.26
N SER A 45 11.24 -4.58 14.39
CA SER A 45 10.17 -3.88 13.70
C SER A 45 9.50 -2.88 14.63
N TYR A 46 9.02 -1.77 14.08
CA TYR A 46 8.16 -0.84 14.79
C TYR A 46 6.97 -0.41 13.92
N SER A 47 5.94 0.12 14.55
CA SER A 47 4.86 0.84 13.90
C SER A 47 4.65 2.17 14.60
N SER A 48 4.31 3.18 13.81
CA SER A 48 3.96 4.49 14.32
C SER A 48 2.77 5.06 13.58
N ARG A 49 1.96 5.86 14.29
CA ARG A 49 0.76 6.50 13.74
C ARG A 49 0.67 7.91 14.29
N ALA A 50 0.54 8.89 13.40
CA ALA A 50 0.29 10.26 13.79
C ALA A 50 -1.10 10.72 13.29
N TYR A 51 -1.81 11.48 14.12
CA TYR A 51 -3.07 12.11 13.74
C TYR A 51 -3.32 13.38 14.53
N LEU A 52 -4.07 14.31 13.94
CA LEU A 52 -4.58 15.49 14.64
C LEU A 52 -6.10 15.47 14.77
N MET A 53 -6.59 16.23 15.73
CA MET A 53 -8.00 16.41 16.03
C MET A 53 -8.41 17.84 15.66
N PRO A 54 -9.09 18.06 14.51
CA PRO A 54 -9.64 19.37 14.19
C PRO A 54 -10.83 19.70 15.11
N PRO A 55 -11.12 21.00 15.35
CA PRO A 55 -12.30 21.38 16.13
C PRO A 55 -13.60 20.84 15.51
N GLY A 56 -14.32 20.00 16.25
CA GLY A 56 -15.64 19.49 15.84
C GLY A 56 -15.65 18.60 14.59
N SER A 57 -14.49 18.06 14.16
CA SER A 57 -14.38 17.20 12.97
C SER A 57 -13.74 15.86 13.30
N ALA A 58 -13.80 14.93 12.34
CA ALA A 58 -13.14 13.64 12.46
C ALA A 58 -11.59 13.79 12.53
N PRO A 59 -10.89 12.84 13.16
CA PRO A 59 -9.42 12.83 13.21
C PRO A 59 -8.81 12.77 11.80
N VAL A 60 -7.71 13.49 11.59
CA VAL A 60 -6.98 13.51 10.32
C VAL A 60 -5.61 12.88 10.51
N ARG A 61 -5.27 11.90 9.67
CA ARG A 61 -3.95 11.27 9.72
C ARG A 61 -2.86 12.25 9.28
N LEU A 62 -1.73 12.15 9.95
CA LEU A 62 -0.51 12.85 9.60
C LEU A 62 0.53 11.83 9.16
N GLU A 63 1.41 12.26 8.27
CA GLU A 63 2.69 11.58 8.10
C GLU A 63 3.43 11.57 9.44
N THR A 64 4.08 10.46 9.77
CA THR A 64 4.77 10.35 11.05
C THR A 64 6.13 11.05 10.96
N PRO A 65 6.44 12.03 11.83
CA PRO A 65 7.74 12.70 11.80
C PRO A 65 8.86 11.72 12.20
N GLN A 66 9.80 11.48 11.28
CA GLN A 66 10.91 10.54 11.49
C GLN A 66 11.72 10.85 12.77
N GLN A 67 11.99 12.14 13.03
CA GLN A 67 12.70 12.57 14.24
C GLN A 67 11.95 12.20 15.54
N ALA A 68 10.61 12.17 15.50
CA ALA A 68 9.82 11.76 16.64
C ALA A 68 9.91 10.25 16.86
N VAL A 69 9.84 9.46 15.79
CA VAL A 69 10.03 8.00 15.83
C VAL A 69 11.38 7.64 16.44
N GLU A 70 12.47 8.25 15.95
CA GLU A 70 13.82 8.02 16.46
C GLU A 70 13.95 8.37 17.93
N SER A 71 13.35 9.50 18.35
CA SER A 71 13.36 9.92 19.75
C SER A 71 12.57 8.97 20.65
N LEU A 72 11.45 8.41 20.16
CA LEU A 72 10.66 7.44 20.93
C LEU A 72 11.31 6.07 21.00
N ALA A 73 12.00 5.63 19.93
CA ALA A 73 12.80 4.41 19.95
C ALA A 73 13.97 4.53 20.96
N GLU A 74 14.71 5.65 20.95
CA GLU A 74 15.78 5.89 21.93
C GLU A 74 15.23 5.98 23.37
N LEU A 75 14.06 6.60 23.56
CA LEU A 75 13.38 6.65 24.85
C LEU A 75 13.00 5.26 25.35
N ARG A 76 12.52 4.39 24.44
CA ARG A 76 12.15 3.01 24.76
C ARG A 76 13.32 2.23 25.34
N GLU A 77 14.47 2.31 24.67
CA GLU A 77 15.71 1.68 25.11
C GLU A 77 16.17 2.23 26.47
N LEU A 78 16.08 3.54 26.66
CA LEU A 78 16.48 4.21 27.90
C LEU A 78 15.60 3.80 29.10
N GLN A 79 14.30 3.61 28.87
CA GLN A 79 13.32 3.30 29.92
C GLN A 79 13.17 1.80 30.22
N ALA A 80 13.79 0.93 29.42
CA ALA A 80 13.76 -0.50 29.66
C ALA A 80 14.58 -0.87 30.92
N THR A 81 13.93 -1.48 31.91
CA THR A 81 14.62 -2.00 33.11
C THR A 81 14.48 -3.53 33.21
N PRO A 82 15.40 -4.25 33.87
CA PRO A 82 15.25 -5.71 34.05
C PRO A 82 13.94 -6.13 34.75
N GLU A 83 13.37 -5.25 35.59
CA GLU A 83 12.11 -5.51 36.29
C GLU A 83 10.89 -5.34 35.37
N ARG A 84 10.84 -4.28 34.57
CA ARG A 84 9.65 -3.90 33.76
C ARG A 84 9.77 -4.16 32.26
N GLY A 85 10.98 -4.34 31.76
CA GLY A 85 11.37 -4.32 30.35
C GLY A 85 11.02 -3.01 29.64
N ALA A 86 11.18 -3.01 28.33
CA ALA A 86 10.71 -1.95 27.47
C ALA A 86 9.17 -1.90 27.46
N TRP A 87 8.56 -0.73 27.25
CA TRP A 87 7.12 -0.67 27.01
C TRP A 87 6.75 -1.23 25.64
N LEU A 88 5.49 -1.68 25.50
CA LEU A 88 4.94 -2.27 24.27
C LEU A 88 4.48 -1.19 23.29
N SER A 89 3.88 -0.12 23.80
CA SER A 89 3.52 1.06 23.02
C SER A 89 3.50 2.33 23.89
N LEU A 90 3.61 3.48 23.25
CA LEU A 90 3.56 4.80 23.87
C LEU A 90 2.69 5.74 23.02
N ILE A 91 1.92 6.61 23.68
CA ILE A 91 1.20 7.72 23.08
C ILE A 91 1.79 9.03 23.56
N LEU A 92 2.18 9.87 22.63
CA LEU A 92 2.53 11.26 22.85
C LEU A 92 1.40 12.14 22.37
N SER A 93 0.93 13.07 23.20
CA SER A 93 -0.14 14.00 22.87
C SER A 93 0.29 15.44 23.13
N ILE A 94 0.03 16.34 22.18
CA ILE A 94 0.31 17.78 22.29
C ILE A 94 -0.95 18.59 22.01
N GLY A 95 -1.10 19.73 22.66
CA GLY A 95 -2.13 20.73 22.34
C GLY A 95 -1.61 21.83 21.41
N ALA A 96 -2.50 22.43 20.62
CA ALA A 96 -2.16 23.57 19.76
C ALA A 96 -1.83 24.84 20.57
N GLU A 97 -2.60 25.08 21.63
CA GLU A 97 -2.52 26.29 22.47
C GLU A 97 -1.81 26.05 23.81
N THR A 98 -1.37 24.83 24.09
CA THR A 98 -0.78 24.45 25.38
C THR A 98 0.56 23.77 25.18
N ASP A 99 1.52 24.10 26.04
CA ASP A 99 2.80 23.38 26.13
C ASP A 99 2.73 22.15 27.05
N GLN A 100 1.52 21.76 27.48
CA GLN A 100 1.31 20.52 28.20
C GLN A 100 1.51 19.32 27.27
N LEU A 101 2.31 18.37 27.74
CA LEU A 101 2.61 17.13 27.06
C LEU A 101 1.86 15.98 27.76
N GLY A 102 1.02 15.26 27.01
CA GLY A 102 0.44 13.99 27.44
C GLY A 102 1.35 12.84 27.04
N VAL A 103 1.67 11.96 27.98
CA VAL A 103 2.42 10.71 27.72
C VAL A 103 1.67 9.56 28.35
N GLU A 104 1.29 8.58 27.54
CA GLU A 104 0.64 7.35 28.01
C GLU A 104 1.49 6.16 27.58
N VAL A 105 1.90 5.34 28.54
CA VAL A 105 2.81 4.20 28.31
C VAL A 105 2.06 2.91 28.60
N ASN A 106 2.13 1.97 27.66
CA ASN A 106 1.50 0.67 27.78
C ASN A 106 2.56 -0.43 27.92
N HIS A 107 2.49 -1.20 29.00
CA HIS A 107 3.32 -2.38 29.23
C HIS A 107 2.53 -3.69 29.18
N GLN A 108 1.20 -3.65 29.09
CA GLN A 108 0.34 -4.80 29.42
C GLN A 108 -0.53 -5.24 28.25
N GLU A 109 -1.20 -4.30 27.59
CA GLU A 109 -2.14 -4.61 26.52
C GLU A 109 -1.39 -4.88 25.22
N ARG A 110 -1.87 -5.84 24.42
CA ARG A 110 -1.25 -6.17 23.15
C ARG A 110 -1.52 -5.08 22.10
N PRO A 111 -0.49 -4.43 21.54
CA PRO A 111 -0.65 -3.59 20.36
C PRO A 111 -0.87 -4.46 19.11
N TYR A 112 -1.90 -4.11 18.35
CA TYR A 112 -2.17 -4.65 17.02
C TYR A 112 -1.90 -3.55 15.99
N TRP A 113 -0.75 -3.61 15.33
CA TRP A 113 -0.36 -2.66 14.28
C TRP A 113 -1.27 -2.76 13.05
N ASN A 114 -1.98 -3.88 12.89
CA ASN A 114 -3.05 -4.08 11.93
C ASN A 114 -4.46 -3.78 12.49
N ALA A 115 -4.58 -3.13 13.65
CA ALA A 115 -5.86 -2.64 14.14
C ALA A 115 -6.47 -1.65 13.11
N PRO A 116 -7.74 -1.82 12.71
CA PRO A 116 -8.38 -1.00 11.66
C PRO A 116 -8.71 0.43 12.13
N MET A 117 -8.65 0.66 13.44
CA MET A 117 -8.90 1.97 14.05
C MET A 117 -7.63 2.84 14.10
N LEU A 118 -7.76 4.07 14.58
CA LEU A 118 -6.62 5.00 14.72
C LEU A 118 -5.56 4.50 15.68
N ARG A 119 -5.99 3.82 16.75
CA ARG A 119 -5.15 3.27 17.82
C ARG A 119 -4.69 1.85 17.50
N MET A 120 -3.50 1.46 17.95
CA MET A 120 -3.03 0.07 17.90
C MET A 120 -3.58 -0.76 19.07
N LEU A 121 -3.98 -0.12 20.16
CA LEU A 121 -4.69 -0.77 21.26
C LEU A 121 -6.18 -0.86 20.94
N LEU A 122 -6.70 -2.08 20.98
CA LEU A 122 -8.10 -2.37 20.72
C LEU A 122 -8.90 -2.27 22.03
N PRO A 123 -10.08 -1.65 22.01
CA PRO A 123 -11.06 -1.80 23.08
C PRO A 123 -11.36 -3.29 23.35
N ALA A 124 -11.62 -3.64 24.61
CA ALA A 124 -11.79 -5.03 25.04
C ALA A 124 -12.96 -5.77 24.37
N ASP A 125 -13.93 -5.04 23.81
CA ASP A 125 -15.10 -5.56 23.10
C ASP A 125 -14.88 -5.76 21.59
N GLN A 126 -13.70 -5.40 21.06
CA GLN A 126 -13.37 -5.53 19.64
C GLN A 126 -12.68 -6.86 19.33
N GLU A 127 -12.98 -7.42 18.16
CA GLU A 127 -12.35 -8.66 17.69
C GLU A 127 -10.86 -8.42 17.39
N GLN A 128 -10.01 -9.34 17.87
CA GLN A 128 -8.56 -9.26 17.68
C GLN A 128 -8.21 -9.64 16.23
N PRO A 129 -7.46 -8.80 15.50
CA PRO A 129 -6.99 -9.12 14.16
C PRO A 129 -6.25 -10.45 14.11
N SER A 130 -6.60 -11.29 13.13
CA SER A 130 -5.91 -12.54 12.83
C SER A 130 -5.43 -12.54 11.37
N PRO A 131 -4.11 -12.71 11.11
CA PRO A 131 -3.06 -12.87 12.11
C PRO A 131 -2.81 -11.59 12.91
N ALA A 132 -2.40 -11.73 14.17
CA ALA A 132 -1.99 -10.59 14.98
C ALA A 132 -0.66 -10.04 14.44
N VAL A 133 -0.58 -8.73 14.24
CA VAL A 133 0.65 -8.03 13.85
C VAL A 133 0.97 -7.00 14.93
N PRO A 134 2.15 -7.03 15.58
CA PRO A 134 3.20 -8.03 15.46
C PRO A 134 2.72 -9.41 15.91
N SER A 135 3.39 -10.43 15.41
CA SER A 135 3.18 -11.82 15.79
C SER A 135 3.62 -12.08 17.24
N ASP A 136 3.14 -13.19 17.79
CA ASP A 136 3.56 -13.70 19.10
C ASP A 136 5.08 -13.90 19.15
N GLN A 137 5.67 -14.40 18.07
CA GLN A 137 7.11 -14.62 17.96
C GLN A 137 7.90 -13.31 18.05
N GLU A 138 7.47 -12.25 17.38
CA GLU A 138 8.13 -10.93 17.44
C GLU A 138 8.06 -10.34 18.85
N TRP A 139 6.91 -10.49 19.54
CA TRP A 139 6.80 -10.08 20.93
C TRP A 139 7.67 -10.92 21.88
N LEU A 140 7.84 -12.22 21.59
CA LEU A 140 8.75 -13.09 22.36
C LEU A 140 10.21 -12.73 22.11
N GLU A 141 10.59 -12.39 20.87
CA GLU A 141 11.92 -11.88 20.54
C GLU A 141 12.20 -10.54 21.23
N ASP A 142 11.21 -9.64 21.26
CA ASP A 142 11.27 -8.41 22.03
C ASP A 142 11.49 -8.66 23.53
N LEU A 143 10.75 -9.61 24.12
CA LEU A 143 10.91 -9.99 25.52
C LEU A 143 12.29 -10.59 25.81
N ARG A 144 12.90 -11.32 24.85
CA ARG A 144 14.28 -11.82 25.00
C ARG A 144 15.28 -10.67 25.01
N ARG A 145 15.05 -9.61 24.24
CA ARG A 145 15.92 -8.42 24.18
C ARG A 145 15.74 -7.51 25.40
N HIS A 146 14.50 -7.34 25.85
CA HIS A 146 14.13 -6.52 27.00
C HIS A 146 13.41 -7.39 28.04
N PRO A 147 14.17 -8.20 28.81
CA PRO A 147 13.59 -9.10 29.80
C PRO A 147 12.80 -8.34 30.86
N ARG A 148 11.77 -9.00 31.39
CA ARG A 148 10.89 -8.50 32.45
C ARG A 148 10.85 -9.50 33.60
N ALA A 149 10.54 -9.02 34.81
CA ALA A 149 10.22 -9.92 35.91
C ALA A 149 9.00 -10.79 35.54
N VAL A 150 8.94 -12.02 36.03
CA VAL A 150 7.94 -13.02 35.63
C VAL A 150 6.50 -12.52 35.88
N ASP A 151 6.28 -11.78 36.97
CA ASP A 151 5.00 -11.17 37.34
C ASP A 151 4.64 -9.94 36.48
N GLN A 152 5.59 -9.42 35.70
CA GLN A 152 5.43 -8.29 34.79
C GLN A 152 5.28 -8.72 33.31
N VAL A 153 5.36 -10.02 33.00
CA VAL A 153 5.09 -10.55 31.66
C VAL A 153 3.58 -10.61 31.43
N PRO A 154 3.03 -9.95 30.39
CA PRO A 154 1.60 -10.00 30.10
C PRO A 154 1.10 -11.42 29.84
N ALA A 155 -0.09 -11.75 30.32
CA ALA A 155 -0.65 -13.11 30.22
C ALA A 155 -0.74 -13.63 28.76
N TRP A 156 -1.07 -12.77 27.80
CA TRP A 156 -1.12 -13.13 26.37
C TRP A 156 0.26 -13.50 25.81
N LEU A 157 1.33 -12.92 26.35
CA LEU A 157 2.70 -13.21 25.94
C LEU A 157 3.26 -14.48 26.62
N VAL A 158 2.72 -14.84 27.80
CA VAL A 158 2.99 -16.13 28.45
C VAL A 158 2.36 -17.29 27.68
N LEU A 159 1.11 -17.13 27.21
CA LEU A 159 0.42 -18.15 26.40
C LEU A 159 1.15 -18.40 25.08
N ALA A 160 1.61 -17.33 24.43
CA ALA A 160 2.47 -17.38 23.23
C ALA A 160 3.74 -18.22 23.43
N ALA A 161 4.32 -18.20 24.64
CA ALA A 161 5.52 -18.98 24.97
C ALA A 161 5.24 -20.49 25.22
N GLY A 162 3.97 -20.88 25.39
CA GLY A 162 3.55 -22.21 25.83
C GLY A 162 3.01 -23.15 24.73
N GLU A 163 2.79 -22.68 23.50
CA GLU A 163 2.46 -23.55 22.35
C GLU A 163 3.73 -23.93 21.58
N GLY A 164 4.45 -24.97 22.05
CA GLY A 164 5.42 -25.68 21.18
C GLY A 164 6.78 -26.09 21.75
N THR A 165 7.12 -25.82 23.01
CA THR A 165 8.37 -26.33 23.62
C THR A 165 8.25 -26.49 25.13
N ASP A 166 8.75 -27.62 25.66
CA ASP A 166 9.08 -27.81 27.09
C ASP A 166 9.92 -26.62 27.63
N PRO A 167 9.87 -26.33 28.94
CA PRO A 167 10.44 -25.11 29.50
C PRO A 167 11.97 -25.13 29.39
N MET A 168 12.50 -24.36 28.43
CA MET A 168 13.94 -24.23 28.25
C MET A 168 14.49 -23.02 29.04
N PRO A 169 15.65 -23.17 29.71
CA PRO A 169 16.17 -22.22 30.67
C PRO A 169 16.74 -20.96 30.01
N LEU A 170 16.56 -19.84 30.72
CA LEU A 170 17.17 -18.54 30.42
C LEU A 170 18.71 -18.67 30.37
N PRO A 171 19.39 -18.16 29.32
CA PRO A 171 20.83 -18.00 29.38
C PRO A 171 21.18 -16.85 30.34
N ALA A 172 22.14 -17.11 31.22
CA ALA A 172 22.72 -16.09 32.08
C ALA A 172 23.37 -14.98 31.23
N ALA A 173 23.17 -13.74 31.67
CA ALA A 173 23.75 -12.55 31.07
C ALA A 173 25.27 -12.63 31.02
N GLU A 174 25.86 -12.50 29.83
CA GLU A 174 27.23 -12.01 29.67
C GLU A 174 27.48 -11.46 28.25
N ASP A 175 27.97 -10.22 28.24
CA ASP A 175 28.68 -9.44 27.23
C ASP A 175 28.06 -9.18 25.84
N ALA A 176 27.30 -8.09 25.81
CA ALA A 176 27.09 -7.26 24.63
C ALA A 176 28.36 -6.45 24.30
N THR A 177 28.84 -6.52 23.06
CA THR A 177 29.51 -5.40 22.39
C THR A 177 29.63 -5.66 20.88
N ALA A 178 28.87 -4.92 20.08
CA ALA A 178 29.21 -4.72 18.67
C ALA A 178 28.70 -3.35 18.20
N THR A 179 29.66 -2.52 17.80
CA THR A 179 29.56 -1.13 17.40
C THR A 179 28.89 -0.98 16.02
N ALA A 180 27.83 -0.19 15.93
CA ALA A 180 27.21 0.20 14.66
C ALA A 180 27.92 1.42 14.05
N THR A 181 28.29 1.32 12.77
CA THR A 181 28.80 2.45 11.98
C THR A 181 27.70 2.92 11.03
N ALA A 182 27.29 4.18 11.17
CA ALA A 182 26.29 4.82 10.33
C ALA A 182 26.86 5.17 8.95
N THR A 183 26.15 4.83 7.88
CA THR A 183 26.43 5.32 6.52
C THR A 183 25.28 6.21 6.07
N GLN A 184 25.59 7.48 5.79
CA GLN A 184 24.67 8.47 5.22
C GLN A 184 24.45 8.22 3.72
N ILE A 185 23.22 8.43 3.24
CA ILE A 185 22.86 8.49 1.83
C ILE A 185 22.58 9.96 1.43
N ILE A 186 23.09 10.35 0.27
CA ILE A 186 23.10 11.70 -0.33
C ILE A 186 21.75 12.02 -1.00
N PRO A 187 21.28 13.29 -1.07
CA PRO A 187 19.97 13.62 -1.62
C PRO A 187 19.94 13.55 -3.16
N ALA A 188 18.87 12.99 -3.72
CA ALA A 188 18.58 13.00 -5.15
C ALA A 188 17.81 14.28 -5.56
N GLU A 189 18.20 14.88 -6.68
CA GLU A 189 17.51 16.00 -7.34
C GLU A 189 16.16 15.58 -7.97
N PRO A 190 15.20 16.51 -8.13
CA PRO A 190 13.85 16.19 -8.61
C PRO A 190 13.80 15.96 -10.13
N ALA A 191 13.05 14.93 -10.53
CA ALA A 191 12.70 14.64 -11.93
C ALA A 191 11.53 15.53 -12.43
N PRO A 192 11.40 15.76 -13.76
CA PRO A 192 10.53 16.80 -14.32
C PRO A 192 9.05 16.39 -14.40
N THR A 193 8.18 17.37 -14.16
CA THR A 193 6.72 17.30 -14.33
C THR A 193 6.32 17.17 -15.80
N LEU A 194 5.57 16.12 -16.16
CA LEU A 194 4.90 15.98 -17.44
C LEU A 194 3.45 16.49 -17.35
N ALA A 195 3.16 17.58 -18.04
CA ALA A 195 1.80 18.06 -18.29
C ALA A 195 1.26 17.44 -19.58
N MET A 196 0.05 16.88 -19.55
CA MET A 196 -0.70 16.56 -20.77
C MET A 196 -1.21 17.85 -21.43
N PRO A 197 -1.33 17.89 -22.78
CA PRO A 197 -1.67 19.11 -23.50
C PRO A 197 -3.14 19.50 -23.28
N ALA A 198 -3.35 20.79 -23.00
CA ALA A 198 -4.66 21.42 -23.02
C ALA A 198 -5.22 21.45 -24.46
N THR A 199 -6.49 21.10 -24.57
CA THR A 199 -7.30 21.14 -25.79
C THR A 199 -7.38 22.57 -26.34
N ALA A 200 -6.97 22.77 -27.60
CA ALA A 200 -7.19 24.01 -28.34
C ALA A 200 -8.63 24.03 -28.91
N PRO A 201 -9.26 25.22 -29.07
CA PRO A 201 -10.65 25.32 -29.47
C PRO A 201 -10.84 25.25 -30.98
N ASP A 202 -11.96 24.61 -31.31
CA ASP A 202 -12.86 24.73 -32.46
C ASP A 202 -12.46 25.71 -33.59
N THR A 203 -12.29 25.16 -34.79
CA THR A 203 -12.44 25.92 -36.05
C THR A 203 -12.96 24.99 -37.13
N ALA A 204 -14.26 25.08 -37.41
CA ALA A 204 -14.88 24.52 -38.60
C ALA A 204 -14.25 25.09 -39.88
N PRO A 205 -14.20 24.28 -40.96
CA PRO A 205 -14.71 24.82 -42.21
C PRO A 205 -15.63 23.88 -43.00
N ALA A 206 -16.38 24.54 -43.86
CA ALA A 206 -17.48 24.09 -44.71
C ALA A 206 -17.23 22.87 -45.61
N ALA A 207 -18.35 22.18 -45.91
CA ALA A 207 -18.51 21.19 -46.98
C ALA A 207 -18.18 21.77 -48.38
N PRO A 208 -17.86 20.90 -49.35
CA PRO A 208 -18.86 20.67 -50.40
C PRO A 208 -18.94 19.23 -50.96
N GLU A 209 -20.17 18.91 -51.39
CA GLU A 209 -20.62 18.10 -52.55
C GLU A 209 -20.13 16.65 -52.77
N GLU A 210 -21.09 15.71 -52.73
CA GLU A 210 -21.02 14.40 -53.41
C GLU A 210 -21.18 14.54 -54.93
N PRO A 211 -20.80 13.52 -55.74
CA PRO A 211 -21.81 12.48 -56.07
C PRO A 211 -21.27 11.04 -56.25
N GLY A 212 -22.01 10.07 -55.69
CA GLY A 212 -22.41 8.79 -56.30
C GLY A 212 -21.36 7.71 -56.63
N ASP A 213 -21.50 6.51 -56.06
CA ASP A 213 -22.12 5.33 -56.70
C ASP A 213 -21.96 4.06 -55.83
N ARG A 214 -22.86 3.11 -56.09
CA ARG A 214 -23.31 1.92 -55.36
C ARG A 214 -22.23 0.87 -55.03
N GLY A 215 -22.43 0.19 -53.90
CA GLY A 215 -21.84 -1.12 -53.62
C GLY A 215 -22.27 -1.63 -52.26
N GLY A 216 -23.32 -2.46 -52.22
CA GLY A 216 -23.89 -2.97 -50.98
C GLY A 216 -22.93 -3.90 -50.22
N HIS A 217 -22.78 -3.62 -48.93
CA HIS A 217 -22.37 -4.59 -47.91
C HIS A 217 -23.18 -4.33 -46.63
N ALA A 218 -23.53 -5.42 -45.97
CA ALA A 218 -24.56 -5.53 -44.94
C ALA A 218 -24.41 -4.50 -43.80
N GLU A 219 -25.55 -3.94 -43.38
CA GLU A 219 -25.68 -3.16 -42.15
C GLU A 219 -25.19 -4.00 -40.96
N PRO A 220 -24.23 -3.51 -40.15
CA PRO A 220 -24.09 -4.02 -38.80
C PRO A 220 -25.33 -3.58 -38.02
N GLY A 221 -26.02 -4.55 -37.42
CA GLY A 221 -27.24 -4.33 -36.67
C GLY A 221 -27.08 -3.17 -35.70
N ILE A 222 -28.03 -2.22 -35.79
CA ILE A 222 -28.19 -1.13 -34.84
C ILE A 222 -28.29 -1.78 -33.45
N ALA A 223 -27.24 -1.63 -32.66
CA ALA A 223 -27.25 -2.01 -31.25
C ALA A 223 -28.46 -1.36 -30.61
N ALA A 224 -29.29 -2.15 -29.93
CA ALA A 224 -30.43 -1.62 -29.21
C ALA A 224 -29.90 -0.56 -28.23
N SER A 225 -30.33 0.69 -28.38
CA SER A 225 -30.01 1.72 -27.38
C SER A 225 -30.41 1.18 -26.00
N PRO A 226 -29.55 1.31 -24.98
CA PRO A 226 -29.87 0.85 -23.63
C PRO A 226 -31.18 1.48 -23.17
N ASP A 227 -31.99 0.71 -22.43
CA ASP A 227 -33.25 1.19 -21.89
C ASP A 227 -33.00 2.48 -21.08
N PRO A 228 -33.52 3.65 -21.53
CA PRO A 228 -33.23 4.94 -20.92
C PRO A 228 -33.80 5.07 -19.50
N HIS A 229 -34.60 4.10 -19.05
CA HIS A 229 -35.18 4.06 -17.71
C HIS A 229 -34.31 3.35 -16.65
N LEU A 230 -33.22 2.69 -17.06
CA LEU A 230 -32.29 2.06 -16.11
C LEU A 230 -31.41 3.08 -15.39
N PRO A 231 -30.96 2.80 -14.14
CA PRO A 231 -29.90 3.58 -13.50
C PRO A 231 -28.66 3.65 -14.39
N LEU A 232 -27.93 4.76 -14.32
CA LEU A 232 -26.80 5.03 -15.23
C LEU A 232 -25.69 3.97 -15.13
N ALA A 233 -25.38 3.50 -13.92
CA ALA A 233 -24.48 2.37 -13.68
C ALA A 233 -24.92 1.09 -14.44
N ALA A 234 -26.22 0.76 -14.45
CA ALA A 234 -26.74 -0.41 -15.14
C ALA A 234 -26.67 -0.27 -16.67
N GLN A 235 -26.90 0.93 -17.20
CA GLN A 235 -26.70 1.22 -18.63
C GLN A 235 -25.23 1.06 -19.02
N PHE A 236 -24.31 1.58 -18.19
CA PHE A 236 -22.87 1.43 -18.41
C PHE A 236 -22.42 -0.03 -18.35
N ARG A 237 -22.93 -0.79 -17.37
CA ARG A 237 -22.69 -2.23 -17.23
C ARG A 237 -23.13 -3.01 -18.45
N ALA A 238 -24.31 -2.72 -18.99
CA ALA A 238 -24.82 -3.36 -20.20
C ALA A 238 -23.89 -3.07 -21.40
N ARG A 239 -23.43 -1.83 -21.54
CA ARG A 239 -22.48 -1.43 -22.59
C ARG A 239 -21.13 -2.14 -22.49
N LEU A 240 -20.60 -2.32 -21.29
CA LEU A 240 -19.38 -3.11 -21.06
C LEU A 240 -19.57 -4.58 -21.45
N ALA A 241 -20.73 -5.17 -21.12
CA ALA A 241 -21.05 -6.54 -21.49
C ALA A 241 -21.18 -6.74 -23.01
N GLU A 242 -21.72 -5.76 -23.74
CA GLU A 242 -21.83 -5.79 -25.21
C GLU A 242 -20.47 -5.91 -25.91
N VAL A 243 -19.43 -5.30 -25.35
CA VAL A 243 -18.05 -5.39 -25.86
C VAL A 243 -17.24 -6.52 -25.21
N GLY A 244 -17.88 -7.33 -24.37
CA GLY A 244 -17.23 -8.47 -23.70
C GLY A 244 -16.21 -8.07 -22.63
N TYR A 245 -16.34 -6.89 -22.03
CA TYR A 245 -15.46 -6.48 -20.94
C TYR A 245 -15.83 -7.25 -19.66
N PRO A 246 -14.86 -7.80 -18.91
CA PRO A 246 -15.15 -8.59 -17.70
C PRO A 246 -15.91 -7.75 -16.66
N ALA A 247 -16.99 -8.33 -16.11
CA ALA A 247 -17.87 -7.59 -15.20
C ALA A 247 -17.16 -7.26 -13.87
N ASP A 248 -16.33 -8.18 -13.40
CA ASP A 248 -15.53 -8.08 -12.18
C ASP A 248 -14.28 -7.18 -12.32
N ALA A 249 -13.93 -6.74 -13.53
CA ALA A 249 -12.87 -5.76 -13.79
C ALA A 249 -13.33 -4.30 -13.63
N VAL A 250 -14.63 -4.06 -13.38
CA VAL A 250 -15.19 -2.73 -13.14
C VAL A 250 -16.17 -2.76 -11.96
N ILE A 251 -16.03 -1.84 -11.03
CA ILE A 251 -16.90 -1.63 -9.87
C ILE A 251 -17.67 -0.32 -10.07
N LEU A 252 -19.00 -0.37 -10.03
CA LEU A 252 -19.89 0.76 -10.22
C LEU A 252 -20.73 1.00 -8.94
N PRO A 253 -21.18 2.24 -8.70
CA PRO A 253 -22.09 2.57 -7.62
C PRO A 253 -23.34 1.67 -7.62
N GLY A 254 -23.58 1.01 -6.49
CA GLY A 254 -24.76 0.14 -6.29
C GLY A 254 -24.59 -1.29 -6.82
N ASP A 255 -23.43 -1.66 -7.33
CA ASP A 255 -23.16 -3.06 -7.68
C ASP A 255 -23.28 -3.97 -6.45
N THR A 256 -23.89 -5.13 -6.68
CA THR A 256 -23.87 -6.27 -5.77
C THR A 256 -23.21 -7.40 -6.54
N ALA A 257 -21.91 -7.56 -6.37
CA ALA A 257 -21.16 -8.56 -7.12
C ALA A 257 -21.36 -9.94 -6.46
N ASP A 258 -21.66 -10.96 -7.27
CA ASP A 258 -21.75 -12.35 -6.83
C ASP A 258 -20.37 -12.92 -6.43
N HIS A 259 -19.30 -12.30 -6.94
CA HIS A 259 -17.90 -12.65 -6.71
C HIS A 259 -17.11 -11.40 -6.31
N PRO A 260 -15.99 -11.53 -5.56
CA PRO A 260 -15.12 -10.39 -5.30
C PRO A 260 -14.61 -9.80 -6.63
N PRO A 261 -14.48 -8.46 -6.72
CA PRO A 261 -13.92 -7.82 -7.90
C PRO A 261 -12.46 -8.28 -8.12
N LEU A 262 -12.01 -8.18 -9.36
CA LEU A 262 -10.60 -8.46 -9.69
C LEU A 262 -9.70 -7.47 -9.00
N GLU A 263 -8.54 -7.96 -8.57
CA GLU A 263 -7.46 -7.06 -8.21
C GLU A 263 -7.08 -6.20 -9.42
N GLY A 264 -7.05 -4.88 -9.23
CA GLY A 264 -6.81 -3.90 -10.27
C GLY A 264 -8.08 -3.48 -11.03
N ALA A 265 -9.27 -3.79 -10.52
CA ALA A 265 -10.53 -3.38 -11.12
C ALA A 265 -10.65 -1.85 -11.12
N MET A 266 -11.20 -1.29 -12.20
CA MET A 266 -11.55 0.13 -12.24
C MET A 266 -12.78 0.37 -11.38
N GLU A 267 -12.78 1.39 -10.55
CA GLU A 267 -13.91 1.73 -9.69
C GLU A 267 -14.38 3.15 -9.93
N VAL A 268 -15.70 3.32 -10.03
CA VAL A 268 -16.36 4.62 -9.88
C VAL A 268 -16.93 4.71 -8.48
N SER A 269 -16.49 5.71 -7.71
CA SER A 269 -16.93 5.93 -6.34
C SER A 269 -17.09 7.40 -6.01
N THR A 270 -17.86 7.69 -4.96
CA THR A 270 -18.07 9.05 -4.46
C THR A 270 -17.31 9.25 -3.16
N ILE A 271 -16.31 10.12 -3.16
CA ILE A 271 -15.51 10.47 -1.97
C ILE A 271 -15.88 11.88 -1.54
N GLY A 272 -16.61 11.99 -0.42
CA GLY A 272 -17.16 13.26 0.04
C GLY A 272 -18.22 13.79 -0.92
N ARG A 273 -17.89 14.83 -1.69
CA ARG A 273 -18.79 15.43 -2.70
C ARG A 273 -18.30 15.22 -4.14
N GLU A 274 -17.17 14.56 -4.33
CA GLU A 274 -16.54 14.38 -5.63
C GLU A 274 -16.77 12.95 -6.13
N VAL A 275 -17.04 12.83 -7.43
CA VAL A 275 -17.07 11.53 -8.10
C VAL A 275 -15.65 11.24 -8.60
N THR A 276 -15.17 10.05 -8.31
CA THR A 276 -13.80 9.63 -8.64
C THR A 276 -13.83 8.35 -9.44
N VAL A 277 -12.87 8.23 -10.36
CA VAL A 277 -12.54 6.99 -11.04
C VAL A 277 -11.15 6.59 -10.58
N GLY A 278 -11.01 5.37 -10.10
CA GLY A 278 -9.74 4.86 -9.57
C GLY A 278 -9.52 3.39 -9.87
N ILE A 279 -8.37 2.89 -9.45
CA ILE A 279 -7.98 1.49 -9.55
C ILE A 279 -8.07 0.91 -8.15
N ARG A 280 -8.91 -0.11 -7.94
CA ARG A 280 -8.95 -0.86 -6.70
C ARG A 280 -7.97 -2.02 -6.77
N ASP A 281 -6.94 -1.99 -5.94
CA ASP A 281 -5.89 -3.00 -5.92
C ASP A 281 -5.42 -3.24 -4.48
N TYR A 282 -5.46 -4.49 -4.04
CA TYR A 282 -5.20 -4.95 -2.67
C TYR A 282 -5.93 -4.17 -1.59
N GLY A 283 -7.19 -3.82 -1.86
CA GLY A 283 -8.07 -3.10 -0.94
C GLY A 283 -7.91 -1.58 -0.93
N GLU A 284 -6.85 -1.06 -1.54
CA GLU A 284 -6.62 0.38 -1.71
C GLU A 284 -7.29 0.89 -3.00
N LEU A 285 -7.71 2.15 -2.99
CA LEU A 285 -8.26 2.83 -4.17
C LEU A 285 -7.31 3.93 -4.62
N GLU A 286 -6.64 3.71 -5.74
CA GLU A 286 -5.75 4.69 -6.36
C GLU A 286 -6.55 5.57 -7.33
N ILE A 287 -6.71 6.86 -7.01
CA ILE A 287 -7.53 7.78 -7.81
C ILE A 287 -6.78 8.16 -9.09
N VAL A 288 -7.38 7.86 -10.24
CA VAL A 288 -6.84 8.18 -11.57
C VAL A 288 -7.51 9.43 -12.16
N HIS A 289 -8.79 9.64 -11.83
CA HIS A 289 -9.57 10.75 -12.37
C HIS A 289 -10.59 11.27 -11.36
N ARG A 290 -10.82 12.59 -11.38
CA ARG A 290 -11.88 13.25 -10.62
C ARG A 290 -12.88 13.86 -11.61
N ALA A 291 -14.13 13.47 -11.48
CA ALA A 291 -15.23 13.91 -12.31
C ALA A 291 -16.16 14.85 -11.54
N VAL A 292 -16.79 15.76 -12.27
CA VAL A 292 -17.77 16.71 -11.72
C VAL A 292 -19.09 16.03 -11.34
N ASP A 293 -19.42 14.92 -12.00
CA ASP A 293 -20.60 14.10 -11.78
C ASP A 293 -20.39 12.67 -12.31
N GLU A 294 -21.38 11.82 -12.06
CA GLU A 294 -21.37 10.39 -12.45
C GLU A 294 -21.40 10.18 -13.98
N PRO A 295 -22.19 10.92 -14.79
CA PRO A 295 -22.10 10.86 -16.25
C PRO A 295 -20.70 11.18 -16.81
N ALA A 296 -20.03 12.21 -16.29
CA ALA A 296 -18.68 12.54 -16.71
C ALA A 296 -17.69 11.42 -16.34
N ALA A 297 -17.83 10.81 -15.16
CA ALA A 297 -17.01 9.68 -14.74
C ALA A 297 -17.14 8.48 -15.69
N TYR A 298 -18.37 8.10 -16.06
CA TYR A 298 -18.59 7.00 -17.01
C TYR A 298 -18.14 7.31 -18.43
N THR A 299 -18.27 8.56 -18.87
CA THR A 299 -17.76 8.99 -20.17
C THR A 299 -16.25 8.83 -20.22
N TRP A 300 -15.54 9.35 -19.21
CA TRP A 300 -14.10 9.20 -19.08
C TRP A 300 -13.69 7.72 -19.00
N LEU A 301 -14.37 6.93 -18.16
CA LEU A 301 -14.06 5.52 -18.00
C LEU A 301 -14.29 4.73 -19.30
N TRP A 302 -15.36 5.03 -20.05
CA TRP A 302 -15.57 4.43 -21.36
C TRP A 302 -14.43 4.72 -22.32
N GLU A 303 -14.04 5.99 -22.43
CA GLU A 303 -12.95 6.43 -23.31
C GLU A 303 -11.66 5.71 -22.95
N TYR A 304 -11.34 5.67 -21.66
CA TYR A 304 -10.17 4.97 -21.11
C TYR A 304 -10.16 3.46 -21.43
N LEU A 305 -11.25 2.76 -21.15
CA LEU A 305 -11.36 1.31 -21.35
C LEU A 305 -11.43 0.91 -22.83
N SER A 306 -11.93 1.81 -23.68
CA SER A 306 -12.07 1.59 -25.13
C SER A 306 -10.78 1.83 -25.92
N LEU A 307 -9.72 2.34 -25.29
CA LEU A 307 -8.44 2.52 -25.94
C LEU A 307 -7.88 1.17 -26.41
N PRO A 308 -7.57 1.01 -27.71
CA PRO A 308 -7.05 -0.24 -28.22
C PRO A 308 -5.66 -0.51 -27.66
N LEU A 309 -5.51 -1.65 -26.98
CA LEU A 309 -4.21 -2.12 -26.52
C LEU A 309 -3.36 -2.63 -27.70
N PRO A 310 -2.06 -2.30 -27.74
CA PRO A 310 -1.11 -2.96 -28.62
C PRO A 310 -1.19 -4.49 -28.51
N ALA A 311 -1.09 -5.19 -29.64
CA ALA A 311 -1.14 -6.64 -29.65
C ALA A 311 0.03 -7.25 -28.86
N ALA A 312 -0.28 -8.24 -28.02
CA ALA A 312 0.72 -8.96 -27.23
C ALA A 312 1.76 -9.64 -28.13
N ARG A 313 3.04 -9.48 -27.78
CA ARG A 313 4.16 -10.01 -28.57
C ARG A 313 4.51 -11.45 -28.18
N PRO A 314 4.66 -12.38 -29.13
CA PRO A 314 5.12 -13.72 -28.80
C PRO A 314 6.57 -13.69 -28.32
N VAL A 315 6.83 -14.27 -27.15
CA VAL A 315 8.16 -14.42 -26.57
C VAL A 315 8.36 -15.87 -26.14
N PRO A 316 9.46 -16.54 -26.52
CA PRO A 316 9.73 -17.91 -26.08
C PRO A 316 9.85 -18.00 -24.57
N ARG A 317 9.31 -19.07 -23.96
CA ARG A 317 9.44 -19.30 -22.51
C ARG A 317 10.89 -19.29 -22.03
N THR A 318 11.81 -19.79 -22.86
CA THR A 318 13.26 -19.79 -22.56
C THR A 318 13.83 -18.39 -22.43
N ASP A 319 13.35 -17.41 -23.21
CA ASP A 319 13.79 -16.01 -23.12
C ASP A 319 13.33 -15.39 -21.79
N LEU A 320 12.09 -15.66 -21.37
CA LEU A 320 11.58 -15.18 -20.08
C LEU A 320 12.36 -15.78 -18.89
N HIS A 321 12.67 -17.08 -18.94
CA HIS A 321 13.54 -17.70 -17.93
C HIS A 321 14.93 -17.06 -17.90
N GLN A 322 15.55 -16.82 -19.05
CA GLN A 322 16.86 -16.17 -19.13
C GLN A 322 16.84 -14.75 -18.54
N ARG A 323 15.78 -13.97 -18.79
CA ARG A 323 15.60 -12.64 -18.21
C ARG A 323 15.47 -12.67 -16.68
N VAL A 324 14.66 -13.58 -16.16
CA VAL A 324 14.51 -13.77 -14.70
C VAL A 324 15.82 -14.23 -14.08
N ASP A 325 16.53 -15.18 -14.70
CA ASP A 325 17.83 -15.66 -14.23
C ASP A 325 18.86 -14.53 -14.17
N ALA A 326 18.92 -13.71 -15.22
CA ALA A 326 19.83 -12.57 -15.30
C ALA A 326 19.53 -11.50 -14.25
N TYR A 327 18.25 -11.29 -13.91
CA TYR A 327 17.82 -10.27 -12.95
C TYR A 327 17.76 -10.77 -11.49
N ARG A 328 17.89 -12.09 -11.27
CA ARG A 328 17.82 -12.71 -9.93
C ARG A 328 18.74 -12.07 -8.88
N PRO A 329 20.02 -11.72 -9.17
CA PRO A 329 20.87 -11.07 -8.16
C PRO A 329 20.31 -9.72 -7.70
N THR A 330 19.71 -8.95 -8.61
CA THR A 330 19.07 -7.68 -8.29
C THR A 330 17.81 -7.88 -7.46
N LEU A 331 16.99 -8.88 -7.80
CA LEU A 331 15.82 -9.24 -6.97
C LEU A 331 16.24 -9.66 -5.56
N ALA A 332 17.31 -10.45 -5.41
CA ALA A 332 17.82 -10.81 -4.09
C ALA A 332 18.31 -9.58 -3.31
N ALA A 333 19.01 -8.65 -3.96
CA ALA A 333 19.43 -7.40 -3.33
C ALA A 333 18.24 -6.54 -2.89
N PHE A 334 17.21 -6.40 -3.73
CA PHE A 334 15.98 -5.71 -3.34
C PHE A 334 15.28 -6.39 -2.17
N TYR A 335 15.23 -7.71 -2.16
CA TYR A 335 14.64 -8.47 -1.05
C TYR A 335 15.35 -8.18 0.27
N GLU A 336 16.68 -8.26 0.31
CA GLU A 336 17.46 -7.91 1.50
C GLU A 336 17.30 -6.44 1.87
N GLN A 337 17.26 -5.54 0.89
CA GLN A 337 17.10 -4.11 1.13
C GLN A 337 15.73 -3.78 1.75
N VAL A 338 14.64 -4.35 1.23
CA VAL A 338 13.30 -4.19 1.79
C VAL A 338 13.22 -4.81 3.17
N ARG A 339 13.84 -5.99 3.39
CA ARG A 339 13.91 -6.61 4.73
C ARG A 339 14.66 -5.74 5.73
N HIS A 340 15.79 -5.15 5.33
CA HIS A 340 16.59 -4.30 6.20
C HIS A 340 15.96 -2.92 6.45
N ALA A 341 15.31 -2.34 5.44
CA ALA A 341 14.67 -1.03 5.55
C ALA A 341 13.32 -1.07 6.28
N GLY A 342 12.65 -2.23 6.31
CA GLY A 342 11.36 -2.40 6.98
C GLY A 342 10.19 -1.70 6.27
N GLY A 343 10.37 -1.30 5.02
CA GLY A 343 9.37 -0.59 4.23
C GLY A 343 9.64 -0.66 2.72
N PRO A 344 8.73 -0.13 1.89
CA PRO A 344 8.88 -0.12 0.44
C PRO A 344 10.18 0.54 0.01
N HIS A 345 10.87 -0.05 -0.96
CA HIS A 345 12.10 0.48 -1.53
C HIS A 345 11.84 1.02 -2.93
N LEU A 346 12.03 2.32 -3.15
CA LEU A 346 11.94 2.91 -4.49
C LEU A 346 13.12 2.46 -5.35
N ALA A 347 12.84 1.87 -6.52
CA ALA A 347 13.84 1.39 -7.46
C ALA A 347 13.42 1.59 -8.91
N THR A 348 14.40 1.64 -9.81
CA THR A 348 14.18 1.65 -11.26
C THR A 348 14.43 0.26 -11.85
N LEU A 349 13.41 -0.34 -12.46
CA LEU A 349 13.57 -1.55 -13.27
C LEU A 349 14.10 -1.16 -14.65
N PRO A 350 15.24 -1.71 -15.12
CA PRO A 350 15.74 -1.42 -16.47
C PRO A 350 14.84 -2.08 -17.53
N PRO A 351 14.96 -1.69 -18.81
CA PRO A 351 14.33 -2.42 -19.91
C PRO A 351 14.73 -3.90 -19.95
N GLY A 352 13.76 -4.76 -20.24
CA GLY A 352 13.92 -6.19 -20.44
C GLY A 352 13.64 -7.06 -19.21
N VAL A 353 13.21 -6.48 -18.09
CA VAL A 353 12.78 -7.21 -16.89
C VAL A 353 11.43 -7.87 -17.17
N ALA A 354 11.33 -9.18 -16.88
CA ALA A 354 10.12 -9.96 -17.06
C ALA A 354 9.25 -9.90 -15.80
N LEU A 355 8.01 -9.45 -15.97
CA LEU A 355 7.02 -9.28 -14.91
C LEU A 355 5.70 -9.95 -15.30
N ASP A 356 4.85 -10.19 -14.32
CA ASP A 356 3.48 -10.65 -14.54
C ASP A 356 2.51 -10.13 -13.47
N ARG A 357 1.21 -10.29 -13.75
CA ARG A 357 0.11 -9.95 -12.85
C ARG A 357 -1.06 -10.88 -13.08
N ILE A 358 -1.76 -11.25 -12.01
CA ILE A 358 -3.05 -11.92 -12.06
C ILE A 358 -4.11 -10.94 -11.60
N GLY A 359 -5.18 -10.76 -12.37
CA GLY A 359 -6.26 -9.81 -12.06
C GLY A 359 -6.72 -9.06 -13.30
N ALA A 360 -7.12 -7.79 -13.13
CA ALA A 360 -7.40 -6.88 -14.23
C ALA A 360 -6.12 -6.20 -14.75
N ILE A 361 -6.12 -5.79 -16.02
CA ILE A 361 -4.98 -5.15 -16.70
C ILE A 361 -4.71 -3.72 -16.20
N ASP A 362 -5.65 -3.14 -15.48
CA ASP A 362 -5.58 -1.75 -15.00
C ASP A 362 -4.84 -1.62 -13.67
N GLY A 363 -4.56 -2.74 -12.98
CA GLY A 363 -3.90 -2.74 -11.68
C GLY A 363 -2.51 -2.08 -11.67
N VAL A 364 -2.06 -1.79 -10.45
CA VAL A 364 -0.82 -1.03 -10.19
C VAL A 364 0.31 -1.88 -9.65
N TYR A 365 0.02 -3.11 -9.24
CA TYR A 365 1.03 -4.06 -8.77
C TYR A 365 1.45 -5.08 -9.82
N LEU A 366 2.75 -5.32 -9.94
CA LEU A 366 3.39 -6.33 -10.77
C LEU A 366 4.25 -7.26 -9.90
N PHE A 367 4.49 -8.47 -10.38
CA PHE A 367 5.37 -9.45 -9.74
C PHE A 367 6.51 -9.84 -10.69
N PRO A 368 7.67 -10.28 -10.18
CA PRO A 368 8.63 -11.01 -11.01
C PRO A 368 7.93 -12.17 -11.73
N TRP A 369 8.22 -12.31 -13.02
CA TRP A 369 7.57 -13.33 -13.84
C TRP A 369 7.73 -14.74 -13.26
N GLY A 370 6.63 -15.49 -13.21
CA GLY A 370 6.60 -16.86 -12.70
C GLY A 370 6.49 -16.96 -11.18
N THR A 371 6.21 -15.85 -10.48
CA THR A 371 5.97 -15.89 -9.02
C THR A 371 4.80 -16.83 -8.69
N PRO A 372 4.97 -17.84 -7.82
CA PRO A 372 3.89 -18.75 -7.43
C PRO A 372 2.72 -18.02 -6.78
N VAL A 373 1.48 -18.41 -7.12
CA VAL A 373 0.24 -17.78 -6.60
C VAL A 373 0.23 -17.62 -5.07
N PRO A 374 0.57 -18.65 -4.25
CA PRO A 374 0.56 -18.49 -2.79
C PRO A 374 1.51 -17.41 -2.25
N LEU A 375 2.56 -17.07 -3.00
CA LEU A 375 3.50 -16.03 -2.60
C LEU A 375 3.03 -14.61 -2.97
N ARG A 376 1.96 -14.51 -3.78
CA ARG A 376 1.33 -13.24 -4.18
C ARG A 376 0.25 -12.76 -3.23
N ALA A 377 -0.21 -13.65 -2.33
CA ALA A 377 -1.29 -13.42 -1.39
C ALA A 377 -2.49 -12.74 -2.07
N LEU A 378 -3.00 -13.36 -3.13
CA LEU A 378 -4.15 -12.87 -3.90
C LEU A 378 -5.46 -13.33 -3.24
N PRO A 379 -6.57 -12.57 -3.40
CA PRO A 379 -7.87 -13.01 -2.93
C PRO A 379 -8.30 -14.28 -3.67
N ALA A 380 -9.40 -14.89 -3.22
CA ALA A 380 -10.03 -15.95 -3.99
C ALA A 380 -10.27 -15.44 -5.42
N GLU A 381 -9.62 -16.09 -6.38
CA GLU A 381 -9.59 -15.62 -7.76
C GLU A 381 -10.97 -15.76 -8.40
N SER A 382 -11.43 -14.68 -9.03
CA SER A 382 -12.58 -14.74 -9.94
C SER A 382 -12.24 -15.63 -11.14
N PRO A 383 -13.20 -16.36 -11.73
CA PRO A 383 -12.99 -17.12 -12.97
C PRO A 383 -12.48 -16.27 -14.14
N ASP A 384 -12.73 -14.95 -14.14
CA ASP A 384 -12.28 -14.05 -15.20
C ASP A 384 -10.88 -13.46 -14.94
N ALA A 385 -10.23 -13.82 -13.83
CA ALA A 385 -8.87 -13.41 -13.53
C ALA A 385 -7.90 -13.93 -14.60
N ARG A 386 -7.17 -13.01 -15.23
CA ARG A 386 -6.20 -13.33 -16.27
C ARG A 386 -4.77 -13.13 -15.78
N LEU A 387 -3.88 -14.03 -16.18
CA LEU A 387 -2.44 -13.83 -16.09
C LEU A 387 -1.97 -12.95 -17.26
N TYR A 388 -1.60 -11.71 -16.95
CA TYR A 388 -0.91 -10.81 -17.86
C TYR A 388 0.59 -10.95 -17.67
N GLN A 389 1.32 -11.04 -18.78
CA GLN A 389 2.78 -11.16 -18.78
C GLN A 389 3.33 -9.99 -19.55
N VAL A 390 4.30 -9.29 -18.96
CA VAL A 390 4.83 -8.04 -19.53
C VAL A 390 6.35 -8.00 -19.45
N LEU A 391 6.94 -7.24 -20.37
CA LEU A 391 8.35 -6.84 -20.31
C LEU A 391 8.42 -5.32 -20.13
N THR A 392 9.37 -4.86 -19.32
CA THR A 392 9.76 -3.44 -19.34
C THR A 392 10.41 -3.12 -20.69
N ALA A 393 9.94 -2.09 -21.38
CA ALA A 393 10.54 -1.59 -22.62
C ALA A 393 11.27 -0.25 -22.44
N ALA A 394 10.96 0.45 -21.35
CA ALA A 394 11.66 1.62 -20.85
C ALA A 394 12.00 1.41 -19.35
N PRO A 395 12.91 2.22 -18.77
CA PRO A 395 13.07 2.26 -17.32
C PRO A 395 11.73 2.50 -16.62
N LEU A 396 11.43 1.72 -15.59
CA LEU A 396 10.17 1.79 -14.84
C LEU A 396 10.45 2.01 -13.35
N GLU A 397 10.02 3.15 -12.82
CA GLU A 397 10.08 3.44 -11.38
C GLU A 397 9.01 2.62 -10.64
N VAL A 398 9.44 1.89 -9.62
CA VAL A 398 8.59 1.03 -8.80
C VAL A 398 8.92 1.15 -7.33
N GLU A 399 7.92 0.96 -6.48
CA GLU A 399 8.13 0.67 -5.07
C GLU A 399 8.17 -0.85 -4.90
N VAL A 400 9.31 -1.35 -4.45
CA VAL A 400 9.56 -2.75 -4.19
C VAL A 400 9.12 -3.09 -2.78
N GLU A 401 8.28 -4.10 -2.64
CA GLU A 401 7.72 -4.55 -1.37
C GLU A 401 7.85 -6.06 -1.23
N ILE A 402 7.86 -6.56 0.00
CA ILE A 402 7.65 -7.99 0.27
C ILE A 402 6.18 -8.18 0.59
N VAL A 403 5.53 -9.05 -0.18
CA VAL A 403 4.12 -9.39 0.02
C VAL A 403 3.93 -10.00 1.39
N ARG A 404 3.03 -9.44 2.17
CA ARG A 404 2.66 -9.99 3.47
C ARG A 404 1.73 -11.19 3.31
N PRO A 405 1.74 -12.15 4.26
CA PRO A 405 0.72 -13.18 4.30
C PRO A 405 -0.69 -12.55 4.33
N TRP A 406 -1.58 -12.99 3.42
CA TRP A 406 -2.94 -12.50 3.30
C TRP A 406 -3.82 -13.54 2.59
N PHE A 407 -5.16 -13.45 2.73
CA PHE A 407 -6.13 -14.40 2.14
C PHE A 407 -5.84 -15.89 2.41
N GLY A 408 -5.27 -16.21 3.58
CA GLY A 408 -4.86 -17.58 3.93
C GLY A 408 -3.64 -18.09 3.17
N GLN A 409 -2.94 -17.21 2.46
CA GLN A 409 -1.74 -17.52 1.70
C GLN A 409 -0.49 -16.95 2.38
N PRO A 410 0.67 -17.61 2.23
CA PRO A 410 1.90 -17.24 2.94
C PRO A 410 2.51 -15.91 2.48
N GLY A 411 2.24 -15.44 1.26
CA GLY A 411 2.94 -14.27 0.73
C GLY A 411 4.46 -14.51 0.62
N GLY A 412 5.26 -13.46 0.73
CA GLY A 412 6.71 -13.52 0.79
C GLY A 412 7.43 -13.31 -0.54
N ALA A 413 6.71 -13.13 -1.65
CA ALA A 413 7.34 -12.69 -2.90
C ALA A 413 7.68 -11.20 -2.86
N LEU A 414 8.61 -10.79 -3.73
CA LEU A 414 8.69 -9.38 -4.11
C LEU A 414 7.48 -9.00 -4.96
N ARG A 415 6.98 -7.80 -4.72
CA ARG A 415 5.96 -7.13 -5.52
C ARG A 415 6.42 -5.72 -5.84
N PHE A 416 6.06 -5.24 -7.02
CA PHE A 416 6.40 -3.92 -7.52
C PHE A 416 5.12 -3.11 -7.67
N ARG A 417 4.92 -2.09 -6.84
CA ARG A 417 3.92 -1.06 -7.11
C ARG A 417 4.49 -0.10 -8.15
N ILE A 418 3.72 0.27 -9.15
CA ILE A 418 4.09 1.39 -10.03
C ILE A 418 4.20 2.64 -9.15
N ALA A 419 5.36 3.33 -9.19
CA ALA A 419 5.61 4.46 -8.29
C ALA A 419 4.87 5.74 -8.72
N ALA A 420 4.47 5.83 -9.99
CA ALA A 420 3.72 6.96 -10.51
C ALA A 420 2.25 6.85 -10.11
N ASP A 421 1.76 7.84 -9.36
CA ASP A 421 0.37 7.88 -8.92
C ASP A 421 -0.61 8.01 -10.09
N GLY A 422 -1.72 7.29 -10.01
CA GLY A 422 -2.77 7.26 -11.02
C GLY A 422 -2.35 6.57 -12.31
N VAL A 423 -1.29 5.75 -12.29
CA VAL A 423 -0.76 5.04 -13.46
C VAL A 423 -0.85 3.53 -13.29
N GLY A 424 -1.76 2.91 -14.05
CA GLY A 424 -1.92 1.46 -14.13
C GLY A 424 -1.14 0.80 -15.28
N VAL A 425 -1.11 -0.53 -15.28
CA VAL A 425 -0.40 -1.32 -16.30
C VAL A 425 -0.91 -1.04 -17.72
N ARG A 426 -2.23 -0.87 -17.93
CA ARG A 426 -2.80 -0.46 -19.23
C ARG A 426 -2.14 0.79 -19.78
N GLN A 427 -2.01 1.84 -18.98
CA GLN A 427 -1.42 3.11 -19.43
C GLN A 427 0.05 2.94 -19.81
N LEU A 428 0.81 2.16 -19.05
CA LEU A 428 2.20 1.86 -19.37
C LEU A 428 2.34 1.05 -20.67
N ILE A 429 1.39 0.16 -20.98
CA ILE A 429 1.35 -0.56 -22.25
C ILE A 429 1.03 0.39 -23.41
N LEU A 430 0.03 1.26 -23.26
CA LEU A 430 -0.33 2.26 -24.26
C LEU A 430 0.81 3.24 -24.54
N ALA A 431 1.56 3.63 -23.50
CA ALA A 431 2.74 4.48 -23.60
C ALA A 431 3.98 3.76 -24.18
N GLY A 432 3.95 2.42 -24.28
CA GLY A 432 5.08 1.61 -24.73
C GLY A 432 6.19 1.42 -23.70
N SER A 433 5.96 1.79 -22.43
CA SER A 433 6.88 1.54 -21.31
C SER A 433 6.83 0.08 -20.85
N LEU A 434 5.67 -0.57 -20.99
CA LEU A 434 5.47 -2.00 -20.86
C LEU A 434 5.06 -2.61 -22.20
N LEU A 435 5.46 -3.85 -22.44
CA LEU A 435 5.01 -4.64 -23.57
C LEU A 435 4.31 -5.88 -23.06
N GLU A 436 3.03 -6.05 -23.38
CA GLU A 436 2.36 -7.33 -23.14
C GLU A 436 2.97 -8.42 -24.03
N VAL A 437 3.18 -9.60 -23.46
CA VAL A 437 3.75 -10.75 -24.15
C VAL A 437 2.86 -11.99 -24.01
N THR A 438 2.90 -12.84 -25.03
CA THR A 438 2.36 -14.19 -25.00
C THR A 438 3.51 -15.18 -24.96
N VAL A 439 3.40 -16.21 -24.12
CA VAL A 439 4.44 -17.23 -24.00
C VAL A 439 4.29 -18.24 -25.13
N GLY A 440 5.21 -18.17 -26.08
CA GLY A 440 5.36 -19.21 -27.10
C GLY A 440 5.94 -20.48 -26.48
N ALA A 441 5.55 -21.62 -27.06
CA ALA A 441 6.11 -22.94 -26.74
C ALA A 441 7.63 -22.99 -26.96
#